data_AF-A0A8J3KP52-F1
#
_entry.id   AF-A0A8J3KP52-F1
#
_cell.length_a   1.000
_cell.length_b   1.000
_cell.length_c   1.000
_cell.angle_alpha   90.00
_cell.angle_beta   90.00
_cell.angle_gamma   90.00
#
_symmetry.space_group_name_H-M   'P 1'
#
loop_
_entity.id
_entity.type
_entity.pdbx_description
1 polymer ?
#
loop_
_entity_poly.entity_id
_entity_poly.type
_entity_poly.pdbx_seq_one_letter_code
_entity_poly.pdbx_strand_id
1 'polypeptide(L)'
;MLVAVTVLGVPLLLCVGASRLGLGPFAEDAGVVVTQHQPQEVRVSEADPEFLAVGVAWSEDGYCSGQFSLPVTETPTEVRLGTVTSRVHPGGACAGLGTSNGMAWETVRLGGPLANRVVVRDIDGARLPVYDESRRPVIPSPTS
;
A
#
# COMPACT_ATOMS: atom_id res chain seq x y z
N MET A 1 50.08 -24.23 -53.52
CA MET A 1 48.74 -24.17 -54.12
C MET A 1 47.75 -23.78 -53.01
N LEU A 2 46.75 -22.96 -53.36
CA LEU A 2 45.72 -22.29 -52.55
C LEU A 2 45.12 -23.08 -51.34
N VAL A 3 45.01 -22.47 -50.15
CA VAL A 3 43.85 -21.76 -49.50
C VAL A 3 42.82 -22.68 -48.83
N ALA A 4 42.58 -22.47 -47.52
CA ALA A 4 41.25 -22.19 -46.95
C ALA A 4 41.34 -21.80 -45.46
N VAL A 5 40.79 -20.62 -45.16
CA VAL A 5 40.55 -20.03 -43.85
C VAL A 5 39.22 -20.55 -43.32
N THR A 6 39.13 -20.89 -42.03
CA THR A 6 37.88 -20.82 -41.27
C THR A 6 38.13 -20.21 -39.89
N VAL A 7 37.56 -19.02 -39.70
CA VAL A 7 37.48 -18.22 -38.48
C VAL A 7 36.28 -18.70 -37.67
N LEU A 8 36.44 -18.94 -36.36
CA LEU A 8 35.40 -19.01 -35.31
C LEU A 8 36.11 -19.45 -34.01
N GLY A 9 36.10 -18.80 -32.85
CA GLY A 9 35.56 -17.56 -32.34
C GLY A 9 36.10 -17.42 -30.90
N VAL A 10 36.33 -16.20 -30.44
CA VAL A 10 36.69 -15.81 -29.06
C VAL A 10 35.39 -15.16 -28.51
N PRO A 11 34.93 -15.36 -27.24
CA PRO A 11 35.71 -14.86 -26.11
C PRO A 11 35.52 -15.44 -24.68
N LEU A 12 36.52 -15.07 -23.87
CA LEU A 12 36.49 -14.73 -22.44
C LEU A 12 36.18 -15.83 -21.40
N LEU A 13 37.28 -16.35 -20.82
CA LEU A 13 37.29 -16.96 -19.49
C LEU A 13 36.82 -15.96 -18.43
N LEU A 14 35.76 -16.36 -17.73
CA LEU A 14 35.24 -15.74 -16.51
C LEU A 14 36.30 -15.76 -15.39
N CYS A 15 36.56 -14.57 -14.86
CA CYS A 15 37.37 -14.36 -13.67
C CYS A 15 36.81 -15.14 -12.48
N VAL A 16 37.65 -16.02 -11.94
CA VAL A 16 37.50 -16.66 -10.64
C VAL A 16 37.67 -15.58 -9.57
N GLY A 17 36.56 -15.12 -9.00
CA GLY A 17 36.52 -14.24 -7.83
C GLY A 17 35.88 -14.96 -6.66
N ALA A 18 36.71 -15.54 -5.80
CA ALA A 18 36.29 -16.19 -4.57
C ALA A 18 35.80 -15.15 -3.55
N SER A 19 34.49 -15.16 -3.27
CA SER A 19 33.93 -14.57 -2.06
C SER A 19 33.22 -15.66 -1.27
N ARG A 20 34.04 -16.52 -0.64
CA ARG A 20 33.61 -17.28 0.53
C ARG A 20 33.53 -16.30 1.70
N LEU A 21 32.33 -15.87 2.09
CA LEU A 21 32.02 -15.37 3.43
C LEU A 21 30.48 -15.32 3.57
N GLY A 22 29.91 -16.25 4.33
CA GLY A 22 28.58 -16.07 4.92
C GLY A 22 27.39 -16.85 4.33
N LEU A 23 27.57 -18.07 3.82
CA LEU A 23 26.44 -19.02 3.72
C LEU A 23 26.22 -19.69 5.08
N GLY A 24 25.62 -18.95 6.02
CA GLY A 24 24.68 -19.59 6.94
C GLY A 24 23.37 -19.77 6.16
N PRO A 25 22.66 -20.90 6.26
CA PRO A 25 21.29 -20.92 5.80
C PRO A 25 20.56 -19.98 6.74
N PHE A 26 20.33 -18.74 6.30
CA PHE A 26 19.15 -18.04 6.76
C PHE A 26 18.04 -19.00 6.36
N ALA A 27 17.49 -19.70 7.35
CA ALA A 27 16.15 -20.19 7.24
C ALA A 27 15.34 -18.93 6.92
N GLU A 28 15.11 -18.70 5.63
CA GLU A 28 13.94 -17.98 5.18
C GLU A 28 12.80 -18.77 5.82
N ASP A 29 12.40 -18.34 7.02
CA ASP A 29 11.09 -18.62 7.54
C ASP A 29 10.18 -18.50 6.34
N ALA A 30 9.41 -19.53 6.03
CA ALA A 30 8.52 -19.52 4.87
C ALA A 30 7.36 -18.52 5.09
N GLY A 31 7.65 -17.37 5.71
CA GLY A 31 7.70 -16.14 4.94
C GLY A 31 6.31 -15.74 4.56
N VAL A 32 5.50 -15.41 5.56
CA VAL A 32 4.24 -14.70 5.36
C VAL A 32 4.54 -13.58 4.37
N VAL A 33 4.02 -13.69 3.14
CA VAL A 33 4.19 -12.64 2.15
C VAL A 33 3.43 -11.43 2.69
N VAL A 34 4.19 -10.38 3.01
CA VAL A 34 3.67 -9.13 3.52
C VAL A 34 3.72 -8.12 2.39
N THR A 35 2.56 -7.60 2.00
CA THR A 35 2.45 -6.55 0.99
C THR A 35 2.13 -5.24 1.66
N GLN A 36 2.80 -4.16 1.25
CA GLN A 36 2.52 -2.82 1.72
C GLN A 36 1.60 -2.08 0.76
N HIS A 37 0.61 -1.40 1.30
CA HIS A 37 -0.33 -0.59 0.55
C HIS A 37 -0.39 0.82 1.15
N GLN A 38 -0.71 1.80 0.30
CA GLN A 38 -0.75 3.20 0.71
C GLN A 38 -2.18 3.74 0.61
N PRO A 39 -2.64 4.54 1.60
CA PRO A 39 -3.87 5.30 1.52
C PRO A 39 -3.87 6.25 0.30
N GLN A 40 -4.92 6.25 -0.50
CA GLN A 40 -5.02 7.06 -1.73
C GLN A 40 -6.09 8.14 -1.63
N GLU A 41 -7.23 7.85 -1.01
CA GLU A 41 -8.33 8.79 -0.84
C GLU A 41 -9.12 8.46 0.43
N VAL A 42 -9.95 9.40 0.88
CA VAL A 42 -10.87 9.18 1.99
C VAL A 42 -12.28 9.67 1.67
N ARG A 43 -13.26 9.05 2.30
CA ARG A 43 -14.67 9.45 2.23
C ARG A 43 -15.21 9.71 3.62
N VAL A 44 -15.91 10.82 3.78
CA VAL A 44 -16.66 11.15 4.99
C VAL A 44 -18.12 10.75 4.81
N SER A 45 -18.75 10.35 5.92
CA SER A 45 -20.20 10.16 5.99
C SER A 45 -20.85 11.42 6.57
N GLU A 46 -21.94 11.89 5.94
CA GLU A 46 -22.74 12.97 6.51
C GLU A 46 -23.61 12.48 7.67
N ALA A 47 -24.06 11.23 7.61
CA ALA A 47 -24.84 10.60 8.66
C ALA A 47 -23.98 10.31 9.90
N ASP A 48 -22.73 9.91 9.68
CA ASP A 48 -21.81 9.44 10.71
C ASP A 48 -20.46 10.20 10.61
N PRO A 49 -20.40 11.47 11.04
CA PRO A 49 -19.27 12.36 10.75
C PRO A 49 -17.95 11.97 11.42
N GLU A 50 -17.99 11.08 12.41
CA GLU A 50 -16.82 10.50 13.08
C GLU A 50 -16.18 9.36 12.28
N PHE A 51 -16.89 8.82 11.29
CA PHE A 51 -16.42 7.69 10.50
C PHE A 51 -15.78 8.18 9.19
N LEU A 52 -14.57 7.68 8.94
CA LEU A 52 -13.79 7.98 7.76
C LEU A 52 -13.52 6.67 7.03
N ALA A 53 -14.07 6.51 5.83
CA ALA A 53 -13.73 5.39 4.97
C ALA A 53 -12.45 5.72 4.22
N VAL A 54 -11.44 4.86 4.34
CA VAL A 54 -10.11 5.04 3.75
C VAL A 54 -9.93 4.08 2.59
N GLY A 55 -9.72 4.64 1.41
CA GLY A 55 -9.40 3.90 0.20
C GLY A 55 -7.90 3.62 0.13
N VAL A 56 -7.53 2.35 0.11
CA VAL A 56 -6.15 1.86 0.06
C VAL A 56 -5.94 1.18 -1.27
N ALA A 57 -4.85 1.50 -1.98
CA ALA A 57 -4.56 0.90 -3.29
C ALA A 57 -4.53 -0.63 -3.19
N TRP A 58 -5.37 -1.31 -3.96
CA TRP A 58 -5.61 -2.75 -3.82
C TRP A 58 -5.84 -3.39 -5.19
N SER A 59 -4.96 -4.34 -5.54
CA SER A 59 -4.96 -5.00 -6.84
C SER A 59 -5.76 -6.31 -6.87
N GLU A 60 -6.16 -6.82 -5.71
CA GLU A 60 -6.90 -8.07 -5.62
C GLU A 60 -8.41 -7.81 -5.67
N ASP A 61 -9.19 -8.79 -6.10
CA ASP A 61 -10.64 -8.62 -6.27
C ASP A 61 -11.40 -8.52 -4.94
N GLY A 62 -10.74 -8.75 -3.79
CA GLY A 62 -11.33 -8.65 -2.46
C GLY A 62 -10.28 -8.56 -1.36
N TYR A 63 -10.70 -8.19 -0.15
CA TYR A 63 -9.90 -8.36 1.07
C TYR A 63 -10.75 -8.99 2.17
N CYS A 64 -10.09 -9.66 3.12
CA CYS A 64 -10.74 -10.21 4.31
C CYS A 64 -10.73 -9.17 5.42
N SER A 65 -11.80 -9.11 6.20
CA SER A 65 -11.80 -8.32 7.43
C SER A 65 -10.61 -8.73 8.31
N GLY A 66 -9.82 -7.75 8.76
CA GLY A 66 -8.58 -7.99 9.51
C GLY A 66 -7.36 -8.43 8.69
N GLN A 67 -7.46 -8.53 7.36
CA GLN A 67 -6.32 -8.84 6.48
C GLN A 67 -5.25 -7.73 6.50
N PHE A 68 -5.66 -6.50 6.82
CA PHE A 68 -4.75 -5.41 7.04
C PHE A 68 -5.18 -4.53 8.22
N SER A 69 -4.20 -3.84 8.80
CA SER A 69 -4.42 -2.80 9.81
C SER A 69 -4.02 -1.44 9.25
N LEU A 70 -4.86 -0.44 9.46
CA LEU A 70 -4.56 0.95 9.12
C LEU A 70 -4.23 1.73 10.41
N PRO A 71 -2.95 2.03 10.69
CA PRO A 71 -2.61 2.90 11.81
C PRO A 71 -3.05 4.34 11.54
N VAL A 72 -3.70 4.94 12.53
CA VAL A 72 -4.21 6.32 12.48
C VAL A 72 -3.67 7.10 13.67
N THR A 73 -3.13 8.29 13.43
CA THR A 73 -2.75 9.24 14.48
C THR A 73 -3.52 10.54 14.29
N GLU A 74 -4.12 11.05 15.36
CA GLU A 74 -4.95 12.25 15.32
C GLU A 74 -4.31 13.40 16.10
N THR A 75 -4.40 14.60 15.53
CA THR A 75 -4.14 15.87 16.18
C THR A 75 -5.35 16.79 16.00
N PRO A 76 -5.40 17.94 16.68
CA PRO A 76 -6.51 18.89 16.49
C PRO A 76 -6.66 19.41 15.04
N THR A 77 -5.60 19.37 14.23
CA THR A 77 -5.58 19.95 12.87
C THR A 77 -5.39 18.91 11.76
N GLU A 78 -4.98 17.69 12.10
CA GLU A 78 -4.53 16.70 11.12
C GLU A 78 -4.85 15.27 11.56
N VAL A 79 -5.25 14.45 10.59
CA VAL A 79 -5.37 12.99 10.69
C VAL A 79 -4.28 12.37 9.82
N ARG A 80 -3.36 11.61 10.43
CA ARG A 80 -2.28 10.89 9.74
C ARG A 80 -2.66 9.44 9.53
N LEU A 81 -2.60 8.99 8.28
CA LEU A 81 -2.85 7.61 7.88
C LEU A 81 -1.53 6.94 7.52
N GLY A 82 -1.14 5.91 8.28
CA GLY A 82 0.09 5.19 8.01
C GLY A 82 -0.02 4.15 6.91
N THR A 83 1.11 3.53 6.58
CA THR A 83 1.18 2.46 5.60
C THR A 83 0.42 1.24 6.08
N VAL A 84 -0.37 0.67 5.18
CA VAL A 84 -1.17 -0.52 5.41
C VAL A 84 -0.33 -1.75 5.14
N THR A 85 -0.27 -2.65 6.11
CA THR A 85 0.43 -3.93 5.97
C THR A 85 -0.60 -5.03 5.84
N SER A 86 -0.63 -5.71 4.68
CA SER A 86 -1.49 -6.86 4.44
C SER A 86 -0.71 -8.15 4.58
N ARG A 87 -1.39 -9.22 5.02
CA ARG A 87 -0.85 -10.58 5.09
C ARG A 87 -1.68 -11.50 4.21
N VAL A 88 -1.05 -12.47 3.56
CA VAL A 88 -1.77 -13.50 2.81
C VAL A 88 -2.74 -14.24 3.73
N HIS A 89 -4.01 -14.30 3.33
CA HIS A 89 -5.04 -15.02 4.08
C HIS A 89 -5.01 -16.52 3.68
N PRO A 90 -4.82 -17.46 4.62
CA PRO A 90 -4.62 -18.88 4.30
C PRO A 90 -5.87 -19.59 3.76
N GLY A 91 -7.05 -18.95 3.79
CA GLY A 91 -8.33 -19.49 3.33
C GLY A 91 -8.67 -19.24 1.84
N GLY A 92 -7.78 -18.62 1.06
CA GLY A 92 -8.05 -18.27 -0.35
C GLY A 92 -8.71 -16.90 -0.54
N ALA A 93 -9.32 -16.68 -1.71
CA ALA A 93 -9.89 -15.39 -2.08
C ALA A 93 -11.05 -14.99 -1.15
N CYS A 94 -10.92 -13.84 -0.52
CA CYS A 94 -11.97 -13.20 0.27
C CYS A 94 -13.11 -12.75 -0.67
N ALA A 95 -14.34 -12.66 -0.17
CA ALA A 95 -15.59 -12.56 -0.96
C ALA A 95 -15.77 -11.30 -1.86
N GLY A 96 -14.70 -10.60 -2.23
CA GLY A 96 -14.77 -9.39 -3.05
C GLY A 96 -15.48 -8.22 -2.38
N LEU A 97 -15.76 -8.33 -1.07
CA LEU A 97 -16.46 -7.30 -0.32
C LEU A 97 -15.46 -6.24 0.12
N GLY A 98 -15.85 -4.98 -0.02
CA GLY A 98 -15.05 -3.83 0.39
C GLY A 98 -13.99 -3.40 -0.62
N THR A 99 -13.91 -4.02 -1.80
CA THR A 99 -13.08 -3.54 -2.91
C THR A 99 -13.92 -2.85 -3.99
N SER A 100 -13.48 -1.67 -4.43
CA SER A 100 -14.06 -0.99 -5.59
C SER A 100 -13.08 0.01 -6.18
N ASN A 101 -13.08 0.17 -7.51
CA ASN A 101 -12.21 1.10 -8.22
C ASN A 101 -10.70 0.91 -7.92
N GLY A 102 -10.23 -0.34 -7.81
CA GLY A 102 -8.83 -0.64 -7.51
C GLY A 102 -8.41 -0.29 -6.08
N MET A 103 -9.37 -0.20 -5.15
CA MET A 103 -9.11 0.11 -3.75
C MET A 103 -9.86 -0.83 -2.82
N ALA A 104 -9.24 -1.17 -1.70
CA ALA A 104 -9.89 -1.73 -0.52
C ALA A 104 -10.30 -0.58 0.41
N TRP A 105 -11.50 -0.68 0.98
CA TRP A 105 -12.13 0.36 1.78
C TRP A 105 -12.27 -0.08 3.22
N GLU A 106 -11.49 0.53 4.10
CA GLU A 106 -11.58 0.29 5.54
C GLU A 106 -12.17 1.51 6.24
N THR A 107 -13.11 1.30 7.16
CA THR A 107 -13.69 2.38 7.93
C THR A 107 -12.96 2.53 9.25
N VAL A 108 -12.46 3.74 9.52
CA VAL A 108 -11.89 4.11 10.82
C VAL A 108 -12.83 5.06 11.56
N ARG A 109 -12.91 4.91 12.88
CA ARG A 109 -13.60 5.86 13.75
C ARG A 109 -12.60 6.82 14.35
N LEU A 110 -12.82 8.11 14.12
CA LEU A 110 -12.02 9.21 14.65
C LEU A 110 -12.49 9.58 16.07
N GLY A 111 -11.66 10.31 16.81
CA GLY A 111 -12.03 10.89 18.10
C GLY A 111 -13.09 12.00 18.03
N GLY A 112 -13.44 12.44 16.82
CA GLY A 112 -14.49 13.42 16.52
C GLY A 112 -14.64 13.64 15.01
N PRO A 113 -15.54 14.53 14.56
CA PRO A 113 -15.74 14.80 13.13
C PRO A 113 -14.47 15.22 12.40
N LEU A 114 -14.30 14.85 11.12
CA LEU A 114 -13.15 15.32 10.34
C LEU A 114 -13.12 16.86 10.26
N ALA A 115 -14.28 17.50 10.02
CA ALA A 115 -14.46 18.95 9.97
C ALA A 115 -13.39 19.63 9.09
N ASN A 116 -12.58 20.53 9.67
CA ASN A 116 -11.53 21.27 8.96
C ASN A 116 -10.14 20.61 9.03
N ARG A 117 -10.05 19.40 9.61
CA ARG A 117 -8.77 18.69 9.73
C ARG A 117 -8.33 18.20 8.36
N VAL A 118 -7.04 18.32 8.08
CA VAL A 118 -6.47 17.73 6.86
C VAL A 118 -6.18 16.25 7.08
N VAL A 119 -6.32 15.45 6.03
CA VAL A 119 -5.90 14.05 6.05
C VAL A 119 -4.61 13.93 5.27
N VAL A 120 -3.58 13.37 5.88
CA VAL A 120 -2.26 13.20 5.26
C VAL A 120 -1.80 11.76 5.35
N ARG A 121 -1.04 11.34 4.34
CA ARG A 121 -0.34 10.05 4.34
C ARG A 121 0.95 10.19 5.11
N ASP A 122 1.21 9.25 6.02
CA ASP A 122 2.33 9.36 6.94
C ASP A 122 3.70 9.20 6.26
N ILE A 123 3.79 8.32 5.26
CA ILE A 123 5.07 7.96 4.60
C ILE A 123 5.72 9.12 3.84
N ASP A 124 4.92 10.01 3.25
CA ASP A 124 5.37 11.06 2.33
C ASP A 124 4.79 12.45 2.68
N GLY A 125 3.89 12.54 3.66
CA GLY A 125 3.21 13.78 4.03
C GLY A 125 2.19 14.26 2.99
N ALA A 126 1.86 13.44 1.98
CA ALA A 126 0.93 13.84 0.93
C ALA A 126 -0.48 14.07 1.50
N ARG A 127 -1.10 15.21 1.16
CA ARG A 127 -2.50 15.47 1.47
C ARG A 127 -3.37 14.56 0.63
N LEU A 128 -4.26 13.82 1.29
CA LEU A 128 -5.19 12.94 0.61
C LEU A 128 -6.45 13.71 0.19
N PRO A 129 -7.01 13.43 -1.00
CA PRO A 129 -8.30 13.96 -1.38
C PRO A 129 -9.39 13.41 -0.47
N VAL A 130 -10.30 14.29 -0.07
CA VAL A 130 -11.47 13.98 0.77
C VAL A 130 -12.71 14.12 -0.09
N TYR A 131 -13.58 13.12 -0.03
CA TYR A 131 -14.86 13.11 -0.74
C TYR A 131 -16.02 12.85 0.19
N ASP A 132 -17.23 13.22 -0.22
CA ASP A 132 -18.48 12.75 0.41
C ASP A 132 -18.89 11.37 -0.14
N GLU A 133 -20.01 10.83 0.36
CA GLU A 133 -20.59 9.55 -0.10
C GLU A 133 -21.01 9.58 -1.58
N SER A 134 -21.26 10.78 -2.13
CA SER A 134 -21.58 11.01 -3.55
C SER A 134 -20.34 11.26 -4.42
N ARG A 135 -19.12 11.07 -3.88
CA ARG A 135 -17.81 11.33 -4.50
C ARG A 135 -17.59 12.78 -4.93
N ARG A 136 -18.25 13.73 -4.29
CA ARG A 136 -17.96 15.15 -4.49
C ARG A 136 -16.77 15.55 -3.61
N PRO A 137 -15.81 16.33 -4.13
CA PRO A 137 -14.70 16.80 -3.31
C PRO A 137 -15.20 17.62 -2.11
N VAL A 138 -14.75 17.25 -0.92
CA VAL A 138 -14.93 18.04 0.30
C VAL A 138 -13.68 18.88 0.48
N ILE A 139 -13.80 20.16 0.16
CA ILE A 139 -12.70 21.10 0.36
C ILE A 139 -12.80 21.59 1.81
N PRO A 140 -11.76 21.39 2.65
CA PRO A 140 -11.75 21.99 3.97
C PRO A 140 -11.83 23.52 3.80
N SER A 141 -12.89 24.13 4.33
CA SER A 141 -13.08 25.57 4.28
C SER A 141 -11.92 26.24 5.00
N PRO A 142 -11.22 27.22 4.40
CA PRO A 142 -10.27 28.03 5.15
C PRO A 142 -11.05 28.76 6.23
N THR A 143 -10.71 28.51 7.49
CA THR A 143 -11.29 29.24 8.62
C THR A 143 -10.97 30.72 8.45
N SER A 144 -12.01 31.54 8.36
CA SER A 144 -11.91 33.01 8.40
C SER A 144 -11.57 33.53 9.79
#